data_AF-A0A7S4F749-F1
#
_entry.id   AF-A0A7S4F749-F1
#
_cell.length_a   1.000
_cell.length_b   1.000
_cell.length_c   1.000
_cell.angle_alpha   90.00
_cell.angle_beta   90.00
_cell.angle_gamma   90.00
#
_symmetry.space_group_name_H-M   'P 1'
#
loop_
_entity.id
_entity.type
_entity.pdbx_description
1 polymer ?
#
loop_
_entity_poly.entity_id
_entity_poly.type
_entity_poly.pdbx_seq_one_letter_code
_entity_poly.pdbx_strand_id
1 'polypeptide(L)'
;SAFIGFGGSYGGMLASWLRLKYPSAIAGAVAASAPIESFLGESPPYDTLSFGKTVTLDASVEGGAAAKCTDAVRDAWKAMWRLAATPTGCSAIGSAMRLCPDSMPVTAANVTAVAEWA
;
A
#
# COMPACT_ATOMS: atom_id res chain seq x y z
N SER A 1 14.77 34.53 14.44
CA SER A 1 15.09 33.12 14.72
C SER A 1 14.99 32.30 13.45
N ALA A 2 15.79 31.25 13.29
CA ALA A 2 15.69 30.32 12.16
C ALA A 2 14.74 29.17 12.48
N PHE A 3 13.87 28.79 11.53
CA PHE A 3 12.90 27.71 11.67
C PHE A 3 13.24 26.56 10.72
N ILE A 4 13.12 25.32 11.21
CA ILE A 4 13.27 24.10 10.42
C ILE A 4 11.92 23.37 10.39
N GLY A 5 11.41 23.08 9.21
CA GLY A 5 10.21 22.27 9.03
C GLY A 5 10.51 20.78 9.18
N PHE A 6 9.64 20.02 9.83
CA PHE A 6 9.75 18.57 9.94
C PHE A 6 8.43 17.94 9.49
N GLY A 7 8.53 16.86 8.72
CA GLY A 7 7.35 16.11 8.31
C GLY A 7 7.69 14.74 7.75
N GLY A 8 6.77 13.79 7.96
CA GLY A 8 6.84 12.45 7.39
C GLY A 8 5.76 12.22 6.34
N SER A 9 6.02 11.39 5.33
CA SER A 9 5.05 11.05 4.28
C SER A 9 4.50 12.32 3.61
N TYR A 10 3.17 12.49 3.54
CA TYR A 10 2.55 13.72 3.05
C TYR A 10 3.02 14.97 3.81
N GLY A 11 3.23 14.87 5.12
CA GLY A 11 3.82 15.97 5.90
C GLY A 11 5.24 16.31 5.45
N GLY A 12 6.02 15.33 5.00
CA GLY A 12 7.34 15.55 4.42
C GLY A 12 7.26 16.24 3.05
N MET A 13 6.26 15.91 2.24
CA MET A 13 6.00 16.62 0.98
C MET A 13 5.64 18.09 1.27
N LEU A 14 4.76 18.33 2.24
CA LEU A 14 4.43 19.68 2.69
C LEU A 14 5.66 20.43 3.20
N ALA A 15 6.53 19.79 3.99
CA ALA A 15 7.76 20.41 4.49
C ALA A 15 8.72 20.77 3.33
N SER A 16 8.90 19.89 2.35
CA SER A 16 9.67 20.16 1.12
C SER A 16 9.10 21.35 0.35
N TRP A 17 7.79 21.35 0.09
CA TRP A 17 7.14 22.41 -0.68
C TRP A 17 7.09 23.74 0.08
N LEU A 18 6.94 23.72 1.40
CA LEU A 18 7.05 24.90 2.25
C LEU A 18 8.43 25.53 2.10
N ARG A 19 9.50 24.73 2.10
CA ARG A 19 10.87 25.22 1.92
C ARG A 19 11.07 25.80 0.51
N LEU A 20 10.55 25.15 -0.52
CA LEU A 20 10.66 25.59 -1.92
C LEU A 20 9.87 26.87 -2.20
N LYS A 21 8.65 26.99 -1.67
CA LYS A 21 7.75 28.12 -1.94
C LYS A 21 8.00 29.32 -1.03
N TYR A 22 8.45 29.09 0.21
CA TYR A 22 8.66 30.14 1.21
C TYR A 22 10.07 30.08 1.81
N PRO A 23 11.12 30.24 0.97
CA PRO A 23 12.49 30.08 1.44
C PRO A 23 12.96 31.16 2.41
N SER A 24 12.26 32.29 2.51
CA SER A 24 12.50 33.33 3.52
C SER A 24 11.85 33.04 4.87
N ALA A 25 10.82 32.18 4.91
CA ALA A 25 10.08 31.86 6.13
C ALA A 25 10.72 30.73 6.93
N ILE A 26 11.28 29.72 6.26
CA ILE A 26 11.98 28.61 6.91
C ILE A 26 13.39 28.42 6.37
N ALA A 27 14.33 28.16 7.27
CA ALA A 27 15.75 28.00 6.94
C ALA A 27 16.03 26.63 6.27
N GLY A 28 15.21 25.62 6.54
CA GLY A 28 15.37 24.27 5.99
C GLY A 28 14.19 23.36 6.32
N ALA A 29 14.22 22.14 5.78
CA ALA A 29 13.20 21.12 6.04
C ALA A 29 13.83 19.72 6.13
N VAL A 30 13.32 18.89 7.03
CA VAL A 30 13.54 17.45 7.07
C VAL A 30 12.26 16.77 6.60
N ALA A 31 12.34 16.18 5.40
CA ALA A 31 11.23 15.51 4.74
C ALA A 31 11.43 13.99 4.78
N ALA A 32 10.93 13.33 5.82
CA ALA A 32 11.07 11.90 6.01
C ALA A 32 10.09 11.11 5.13
N SER A 33 10.58 10.14 4.36
CA SER A 33 9.76 9.24 3.51
C SER A 33 8.71 9.98 2.66
N ALA A 34 9.09 11.13 2.08
CA ALA A 34 8.20 11.99 1.31
C ALA A 34 8.18 11.57 -0.18
N PRO A 35 7.05 11.07 -0.72
CA PRO A 35 6.96 10.63 -2.11
C PRO A 35 6.77 11.82 -3.07
N ILE A 36 7.72 12.76 -3.08
CA ILE A 36 7.62 14.00 -3.88
C ILE A 36 7.70 13.77 -5.40
N GLU A 37 8.17 12.61 -5.85
CA GLU A 37 8.29 12.21 -7.27
C GLU A 37 7.25 11.15 -7.70
N SER A 38 6.27 10.83 -6.85
CA SER A 38 5.28 9.78 -7.15
C SER A 38 4.03 10.32 -7.85
N PHE A 39 4.22 11.17 -8.87
CA PHE A 39 3.14 11.86 -9.58
C PHE A 39 3.18 11.60 -11.09
N LEU A 40 2.01 11.67 -11.73
CA LEU A 40 1.94 11.67 -13.20
C LEU A 40 2.56 12.97 -13.74
N GLY A 41 3.35 12.85 -14.81
CA GLY A 41 4.02 13.99 -15.45
C GLY A 41 5.44 14.26 -14.96
N GLU A 42 5.95 13.46 -14.02
CA GLU A 42 7.35 13.52 -13.60
C GLU A 42 8.32 13.09 -14.72
N SER A 43 9.58 13.52 -14.60
CA SER A 43 10.67 13.15 -15.50
C SER A 43 11.86 12.65 -14.68
N PRO A 44 12.17 11.34 -14.72
CA PRO A 44 11.53 10.30 -15.55
C PRO A 44 10.07 10.00 -15.11
N PRO A 45 9.24 9.42 -16.00
CA PRO A 45 7.84 9.12 -15.68
C PRO A 45 7.70 8.21 -14.46
N TYR A 46 6.75 8.55 -13.59
CA TYR A 46 6.39 7.73 -12.43
C TYR A 46 5.89 6.34 -12.87
N ASP A 47 6.54 5.29 -12.34
CA ASP A 47 6.06 3.90 -12.47
C ASP A 47 4.91 3.68 -11.49
N THR A 48 3.69 3.61 -12.03
CA THR A 48 2.45 3.43 -11.25
C THR A 48 2.38 2.09 -10.50
N LEU A 49 3.23 1.13 -10.85
CA LEU A 49 3.33 -0.16 -10.15
C LEU A 49 4.47 -0.20 -9.13
N SER A 50 5.30 0.85 -9.03
CA SER A 50 6.48 0.89 -8.16
C SER A 50 6.15 0.56 -6.70
N PHE A 51 5.07 1.13 -6.16
CA PHE A 51 4.62 0.85 -4.80
C PHE A 51 4.36 -0.66 -4.59
N GLY A 52 3.57 -1.27 -5.47
CA GLY A 52 3.26 -2.71 -5.39
C GLY A 52 4.49 -3.60 -5.60
N LYS A 53 5.43 -3.19 -6.47
CA LYS A 53 6.72 -3.89 -6.66
C LYS A 53 7.57 -3.85 -5.40
N THR A 54 7.67 -2.69 -4.75
CA THR A 54 8.41 -2.53 -3.48
C THR A 54 7.78 -3.36 -2.37
N VAL A 55 6.46 -3.33 -2.20
CA VAL A 55 5.77 -4.19 -1.21
C VAL A 55 6.01 -5.67 -1.49
N THR A 56 6.03 -6.08 -2.77
CA THR A 56 6.34 -7.46 -3.16
C THR A 56 7.80 -7.83 -2.87
N LEU A 57 8.73 -6.89 -3.07
CA LEU A 57 10.15 -7.06 -2.74
C LEU A 57 10.34 -7.26 -1.23
N ASP A 58 9.67 -6.45 -0.40
CA ASP A 58 9.72 -6.58 1.06
C ASP A 58 9.21 -7.97 1.52
N ALA A 59 8.19 -8.51 0.84
CA ALA A 59 7.68 -9.86 1.09
C ALA A 59 8.53 -11.00 0.48
N SER A 60 9.69 -10.69 -0.12
CA SER A 60 10.60 -11.66 -0.71
C SER A 60 11.78 -11.96 0.20
N VAL A 61 12.58 -12.98 -0.14
CA VAL A 61 13.84 -13.29 0.57
C VAL A 61 14.81 -12.13 0.54
N GLU A 62 14.86 -11.40 -0.58
CA GLU A 62 15.72 -10.22 -0.74
C GLU A 62 15.29 -9.09 0.21
N GLY A 63 13.98 -8.95 0.46
CA GLY A 63 13.42 -8.03 1.45
C GLY A 63 13.50 -8.53 2.90
N GLY A 64 14.04 -9.73 3.13
CA GLY A 64 14.20 -10.33 4.46
C GLY A 64 13.02 -11.18 4.94
N ALA A 65 12.04 -11.47 4.08
CA ALA A 65 10.94 -12.37 4.40
C ALA A 65 11.32 -13.86 4.25
N ALA A 66 10.44 -14.74 4.73
CA ALA A 66 10.61 -16.19 4.61
C ALA A 66 10.57 -16.66 3.13
N ALA A 67 11.29 -17.74 2.81
CA ALA A 67 11.50 -18.24 1.44
C ALA A 67 10.26 -18.48 0.58
N LYS A 68 9.09 -18.73 1.19
CA LYS A 68 7.83 -18.99 0.48
C LYS A 68 6.78 -17.90 0.69
N CYS A 69 7.14 -16.77 1.30
CA CYS A 69 6.17 -15.73 1.67
C CYS A 69 5.46 -15.17 0.43
N THR A 70 6.21 -14.70 -0.57
CA THR A 70 5.63 -14.14 -1.79
C THR A 70 4.74 -15.15 -2.54
N ASP A 71 5.19 -16.41 -2.65
CA ASP A 71 4.44 -17.45 -3.36
C ASP A 71 3.19 -17.87 -2.59
N ALA A 72 3.25 -17.97 -1.27
CA ALA A 72 2.09 -18.25 -0.44
C ALA A 72 1.02 -17.16 -0.57
N VAL A 73 1.41 -15.87 -0.61
CA VAL A 73 0.47 -14.76 -0.84
C VAL A 73 -0.15 -14.85 -2.22
N ARG A 74 0.64 -15.14 -3.27
CA ARG A 74 0.12 -15.34 -4.64
C ARG A 74 -0.87 -16.50 -4.72
N ASP A 75 -0.57 -17.62 -4.06
CA ASP A 75 -1.44 -18.79 -4.05
C ASP A 75 -2.71 -18.56 -3.24
N ALA A 76 -2.63 -17.80 -2.15
CA ALA A 76 -3.81 -17.34 -1.40
C ALA A 76 -4.73 -16.50 -2.29
N TRP A 77 -4.19 -15.58 -3.10
CA TRP A 77 -5.00 -14.81 -4.05
C TRP A 77 -5.69 -15.69 -5.09
N LYS A 78 -4.97 -16.62 -5.72
CA LYS A 78 -5.58 -17.57 -6.67
C LYS A 78 -6.69 -18.39 -6.03
N ALA A 79 -6.47 -18.87 -4.80
CA ALA A 79 -7.45 -19.65 -4.06
C ALA A 79 -8.69 -18.82 -3.73
N MET A 80 -8.51 -17.57 -3.31
CA MET A 80 -9.60 -16.65 -2.99
C MET A 80 -10.49 -16.41 -4.21
N TRP A 81 -9.91 -16.07 -5.38
CA TRP A 81 -10.71 -15.81 -6.58
C TRP A 81 -11.41 -17.06 -7.12
N ARG A 82 -10.79 -18.24 -7.00
CA ARG A 82 -11.43 -19.51 -7.33
C ARG A 82 -12.65 -19.78 -6.45
N LEU A 83 -12.54 -19.53 -5.14
CA LEU A 83 -13.63 -19.75 -4.18
C LEU A 83 -14.75 -18.71 -4.35
N ALA A 84 -14.41 -17.47 -4.70
CA ALA A 84 -15.35 -16.37 -4.92
C ALA A 84 -16.39 -16.63 -6.02
N ALA A 85 -16.14 -17.62 -6.89
CA ALA A 85 -17.06 -17.99 -7.98
C ALA A 85 -18.41 -18.58 -7.51
N THR A 86 -18.55 -18.94 -6.23
CA THR A 86 -19.79 -19.52 -5.69
C THR A 86 -20.17 -18.91 -4.33
N PRO A 87 -21.46 -18.84 -3.96
CA PRO A 87 -21.87 -18.36 -2.65
C PRO A 87 -21.28 -19.18 -1.49
N THR A 88 -21.22 -20.51 -1.64
CA THR A 88 -20.60 -21.39 -0.64
C THR A 88 -19.10 -21.13 -0.51
N GLY A 89 -18.40 -20.90 -1.63
CA GLY A 89 -16.98 -20.55 -1.61
C GLY A 89 -16.72 -19.17 -1.01
N CYS A 90 -17.60 -18.19 -1.22
CA CYS A 90 -17.55 -16.91 -0.52
C CYS A 90 -17.65 -17.12 1.00
N SER A 91 -18.65 -17.88 1.46
CA SER A 91 -18.79 -18.20 2.89
C SER A 91 -17.55 -18.94 3.46
N ALA A 92 -16.93 -19.82 2.66
CA ALA A 92 -15.69 -20.49 3.04
C ALA A 92 -14.51 -19.50 3.22
N ILE A 93 -14.40 -18.48 2.37
CA ILE A 93 -13.40 -17.40 2.53
C ILE A 93 -13.66 -16.64 3.83
N GLY A 94 -14.91 -16.25 4.09
CA GLY A 94 -15.27 -15.54 5.32
C GLY A 94 -14.90 -16.32 6.58
N SER A 95 -15.18 -17.63 6.57
CA SER A 95 -14.82 -18.54 7.66
C SER A 95 -13.30 -18.70 7.82
N ALA A 96 -12.56 -18.88 6.72
CA ALA A 96 -11.10 -19.03 6.74
C ALA A 96 -10.39 -17.77 7.25
N MET A 97 -10.90 -16.59 6.88
CA MET A 97 -10.42 -15.28 7.31
C MET A 97 -10.98 -14.84 8.67
N ARG A 98 -11.87 -15.66 9.28
CA ARG A 98 -12.52 -15.40 10.57
C ARG A 98 -13.24 -14.04 10.61
N LEU A 99 -13.94 -13.73 9.53
CA LEU A 99 -14.72 -12.49 9.43
C LEU A 99 -15.90 -12.50 10.41
N CYS A 100 -16.32 -11.32 10.83
CA CYS A 100 -17.50 -11.14 11.67
C CYS A 100 -18.75 -11.64 10.94
N PRO A 101 -19.80 -12.13 11.65
CA PRO A 101 -21.04 -12.60 11.03
C PRO A 101 -21.65 -11.59 10.05
N ASP A 102 -21.63 -10.30 10.41
CA ASP A 102 -22.22 -9.23 9.61
C ASP A 102 -21.38 -8.82 8.39
N SER A 103 -20.14 -9.31 8.28
CA SER A 103 -19.23 -9.06 7.14
C SER A 103 -18.95 -10.30 6.31
N MET A 104 -19.70 -11.39 6.51
CA MET A 104 -19.57 -12.61 5.74
C MET A 104 -19.87 -12.37 4.26
N PRO A 105 -18.91 -12.63 3.35
CA PRO A 105 -19.11 -12.39 1.93
C PRO A 105 -20.07 -13.44 1.36
N VAL A 106 -21.06 -12.97 0.62
CA VAL A 106 -22.05 -13.82 -0.08
C VAL A 106 -21.94 -13.71 -1.60
N THR A 107 -21.15 -12.74 -2.08
CA THR A 107 -20.88 -12.50 -3.51
C THR A 107 -19.39 -12.30 -3.77
N ALA A 108 -18.97 -12.50 -5.03
CA ALA A 108 -17.63 -12.17 -5.48
C ALA A 108 -17.25 -10.70 -5.24
N ALA A 109 -18.21 -9.76 -5.33
CA ALA A 109 -17.96 -8.35 -5.04
C ALA A 109 -17.62 -8.11 -3.56
N ASN A 110 -18.24 -8.84 -2.63
CA ASN A 110 -17.85 -8.79 -1.22
C ASN A 110 -16.44 -9.34 -1.01
N VAL A 111 -16.05 -10.39 -1.76
CA VAL A 111 -14.69 -10.93 -1.72
C VAL A 111 -13.67 -9.92 -2.26
N THR A 112 -14.01 -9.10 -3.26
CA THR A 112 -13.13 -8.01 -3.70
C THR A 112 -12.81 -7.04 -2.57
N ALA A 113 -13.80 -6.67 -1.75
CA ALA A 113 -13.56 -5.81 -0.59
C ALA A 113 -12.66 -6.50 0.47
N VAL A 114 -12.76 -7.83 0.63
CA VAL A 114 -11.83 -8.59 1.48
C VAL A 114 -10.43 -8.58 0.91
N ALA A 115 -10.29 -8.70 -0.42
CA ALA A 115 -9.01 -8.69 -1.10
C ALA A 115 -8.33 -7.32 -1.10
N GLU A 116 -9.09 -6.23 -1.16
CA GLU A 116 -8.56 -4.87 -1.07
C GLU A 116 -8.25 -4.45 0.37
N TRP A 117 -8.86 -5.09 1.36
CA TRP A 117 -8.56 -4.86 2.77
C TRP A 117 -7.22 -5.46 3.21
N ALA A 118 -6.86 -6.64 2.67
CA ALA A 118 -5.67 -7.38 3.06
C ALA A 118 -4.41 -6.90 2.32
#